data_AF-A0A7S2AU61-F1
#
_entry.id   AF-A0A7S2AU61-F1
#
_cell.length_a   1.000
_cell.length_b   1.000
_cell.length_c   1.000
_cell.angle_alpha   90.00
_cell.angle_beta   90.00
_cell.angle_gamma   90.00
#
_symmetry.space_group_name_H-M   'P 1'
#
loop_
_entity.id
_entity.type
_entity.pdbx_description
1 polymer ?
#
loop_
_entity_poly.entity_id
_entity_poly.type
_entity_poly.pdbx_seq_one_letter_code
_entity_poly.pdbx_strand_id
1 'polypeptide(L)'
;EEANDPKHYVPPWTFPKNLSTQEAMEQLKEAINTTNPDKFDHDIVTVNKNYLYAEYTSPTFGFVDDVEFFFPERTTDEEGNYTSPPVVEYRSASRVGDSDFDVNRKRIKALRLELQKKGWRSVGF
;
A
#
# COMPACT_ATOMS: atom_id res chain seq x y z
N GLU A 1 -14.62 9.03 6.68
CA GLU A 1 -14.59 7.83 7.54
C GLU A 1 -13.33 7.89 8.39
N GLU A 2 -13.47 7.69 9.70
CA GLU A 2 -12.42 7.93 10.68
C GLU A 2 -11.37 6.80 10.64
N ALA A 3 -10.09 7.17 10.62
CA ALA A 3 -8.94 6.26 10.60
C ALA A 3 -8.78 5.40 11.89
N ASN A 4 -9.74 5.44 12.81
CA ASN A 4 -9.69 4.82 14.14
C ASN A 4 -10.80 3.79 14.41
N ASP A 5 -11.57 3.35 13.40
CA ASP A 5 -12.48 2.23 13.60
C ASP A 5 -11.68 0.90 13.69
N PRO A 6 -11.69 0.19 14.83
CA PRO A 6 -10.99 -1.08 14.99
C PRO A 6 -11.42 -2.15 13.97
N LYS A 7 -12.63 -2.03 13.40
CA LYS A 7 -13.11 -2.93 12.34
C LYS A 7 -12.44 -2.68 10.99
N HIS A 8 -11.92 -1.49 10.77
CA HIS A 8 -11.28 -1.06 9.53
C HIS A 8 -9.76 -0.85 9.70
N TYR A 9 -9.20 -1.13 10.89
CA TYR A 9 -7.77 -1.07 11.12
C TYR A 9 -7.06 -2.12 10.25
N VAL A 10 -6.13 -1.65 9.43
CA VAL A 10 -5.28 -2.52 8.61
C VAL A 10 -3.85 -2.41 9.12
N PRO A 11 -3.20 -3.52 9.52
CA PRO A 11 -1.85 -3.48 10.05
C PRO A 11 -0.89 -2.87 9.02
N PRO A 12 -0.05 -1.89 9.42
CA PRO A 12 0.90 -1.29 8.49
C PRO A 12 1.85 -2.34 7.92
N TRP A 13 2.55 -1.97 6.85
CA TRP A 13 3.68 -2.75 6.37
C TRP A 13 4.99 -2.10 6.78
N THR A 14 6.02 -2.91 6.90
CA THR A 14 7.40 -2.46 7.05
C THR A 14 8.19 -2.90 5.85
N PHE A 15 9.07 -2.04 5.35
CA PHE A 15 10.02 -2.35 4.30
C PHE A 15 11.44 -2.55 4.87
N PRO A 16 12.37 -3.17 4.13
CA PRO A 16 13.74 -3.37 4.61
C PRO A 16 14.42 -2.07 5.08
N LYS A 17 15.04 -2.09 6.26
CA LYS A 17 15.63 -0.90 6.91
C LYS A 17 16.71 -0.21 6.08
N ASN A 18 17.42 -0.98 5.25
CA ASN A 18 18.49 -0.52 4.36
C ASN A 18 17.97 0.21 3.11
N LEU A 19 16.66 0.20 2.86
CA LEU A 19 16.06 0.98 1.78
C LEU A 19 15.69 2.38 2.27
N SER A 20 15.90 3.36 1.39
CA SER A 20 15.28 4.68 1.48
C SER A 20 13.78 4.60 1.20
N THR A 21 13.04 5.64 1.60
CA THR A 21 11.61 5.77 1.27
C THR A 21 11.37 5.77 -0.25
N GLN A 22 12.29 6.34 -1.04
CA GLN A 22 12.16 6.37 -2.49
C GLN A 22 12.33 4.98 -3.11
N GLU A 23 13.31 4.19 -2.67
CA GLU A 23 13.48 2.82 -3.15
C GLU A 23 12.29 1.94 -2.75
N ALA A 24 11.75 2.11 -1.53
CA ALA A 24 10.55 1.42 -1.12
C ALA A 24 9.33 1.82 -1.99
N MET A 25 9.20 3.11 -2.33
CA MET A 25 8.17 3.61 -3.23
C MET A 25 8.27 2.97 -4.62
N GLU A 26 9.48 2.82 -5.16
CA GLU A 26 9.71 2.17 -6.45
C GLU A 26 9.31 0.69 -6.42
N GLN A 27 9.67 -0.04 -5.36
CA GLN A 27 9.24 -1.42 -5.18
C GLN A 27 7.72 -1.56 -5.08
N LEU A 28 7.05 -0.62 -4.43
CA LEU A 28 5.59 -0.57 -4.37
C LEU A 28 4.95 -0.33 -5.74
N LYS A 29 5.48 0.61 -6.52
CA LYS A 29 5.02 0.84 -7.91
C LYS A 29 5.21 -0.40 -8.78
N GLU A 30 6.34 -1.07 -8.64
CA GLU A 30 6.61 -2.31 -9.36
C GLU A 30 5.61 -3.41 -8.96
N ALA A 31 5.31 -3.56 -7.67
CA ALA A 31 4.30 -4.49 -7.20
C ALA A 31 2.92 -4.17 -7.80
N ILE A 32 2.49 -2.90 -7.78
CA ILE A 32 1.24 -2.46 -8.40
C ILE A 32 1.21 -2.83 -9.90
N ASN A 33 2.29 -2.59 -10.62
CA ASN A 33 2.37 -2.86 -12.06
C ASN A 33 2.46 -4.35 -12.42
N THR A 34 2.90 -5.20 -11.50
CA THR A 34 3.09 -6.65 -11.75
C THR A 34 1.94 -7.48 -11.22
N THR A 35 1.22 -7.01 -10.20
CA THR A 35 0.05 -7.69 -9.66
C THR A 35 -1.20 -7.26 -10.42
N ASN A 36 -1.95 -8.23 -10.93
CA ASN A 36 -3.29 -7.99 -11.47
C ASN A 36 -4.32 -8.94 -10.84
N PRO A 37 -4.71 -8.71 -9.58
CA PRO A 37 -5.77 -9.48 -8.94
C PRO A 37 -7.11 -9.22 -9.65
N ASP A 38 -7.83 -10.30 -9.97
CA ASP A 38 -9.17 -10.25 -10.55
C ASP A 38 -9.29 -9.53 -11.92
N LYS A 39 -8.17 -9.33 -12.63
CA LYS A 39 -8.09 -8.64 -13.94
C LYS A 39 -8.54 -7.18 -13.90
N PHE A 40 -8.33 -6.50 -12.79
CA PHE A 40 -8.61 -5.07 -12.68
C PHE A 40 -7.57 -4.29 -13.47
N ASP A 41 -8.00 -3.21 -14.11
CA ASP A 41 -7.08 -2.21 -14.63
C ASP A 41 -6.60 -1.36 -13.45
N HIS A 42 -5.33 -0.98 -13.43
CA HIS A 42 -4.75 -0.14 -12.39
C HIS A 42 -4.13 1.11 -12.99
N ASP A 43 -4.25 2.23 -12.28
CA ASP A 43 -3.60 3.49 -12.64
C ASP A 43 -2.96 4.13 -11.42
N ILE A 44 -1.72 4.60 -11.56
CA ILE A 44 -1.02 5.33 -10.50
C ILE A 44 -1.27 6.81 -10.72
N VAL A 45 -2.28 7.33 -10.03
CA VAL A 45 -2.81 8.67 -10.26
C VAL A 45 -1.94 9.75 -9.62
N THR A 46 -1.32 9.48 -8.47
CA THR A 46 -0.47 10.47 -7.80
C THR A 46 0.73 9.81 -7.13
N VAL A 47 1.90 10.43 -7.29
CA VAL A 47 3.13 10.06 -6.57
C VAL A 47 3.85 11.31 -6.11
N ASN A 48 4.04 11.42 -4.79
CA ASN A 48 4.81 12.47 -4.16
C ASN A 48 5.94 11.85 -3.31
N LYS A 49 6.71 12.67 -2.57
CA LYS A 49 7.86 12.22 -1.75
C LYS A 49 7.51 11.08 -0.78
N ASN A 50 6.32 11.13 -0.19
CA ASN A 50 5.90 10.25 0.89
C ASN A 50 4.49 9.67 0.69
N TYR A 51 3.94 9.78 -0.52
CA TYR A 51 2.57 9.36 -0.78
C TYR A 51 2.42 8.80 -2.18
N LEU A 52 1.64 7.73 -2.31
CA LEU A 52 1.23 7.15 -3.58
C LEU A 52 -0.25 6.83 -3.53
N TYR A 53 -0.96 7.26 -4.56
CA TYR A 53 -2.36 6.95 -4.77
C TYR A 53 -2.55 6.26 -6.11
N ALA A 54 -3.28 5.15 -6.08
CA ALA A 54 -3.62 4.34 -7.23
C ALA A 54 -5.12 4.02 -7.25
N GLU A 55 -5.68 3.99 -8.45
CA GLU A 55 -7.06 3.57 -8.72
C GLU A 55 -7.04 2.17 -9.33
N TYR A 56 -7.99 1.34 -8.91
CA TYR A 56 -8.23 0.02 -9.50
C TYR A 56 -9.64 -0.04 -10.05
N THR A 57 -9.77 -0.26 -11.35
CA THR A 57 -11.05 -0.29 -12.05
C THR A 57 -11.40 -1.70 -12.48
N SER A 58 -12.60 -2.16 -12.13
CA SER A 58 -13.15 -3.42 -12.63
C SER A 58 -13.57 -3.25 -14.10
N PRO A 59 -12.97 -3.95 -15.07
CA PRO A 59 -13.36 -3.82 -16.47
C PRO A 59 -14.76 -4.38 -16.74
N THR A 60 -15.25 -5.31 -15.90
CA THR A 60 -16.54 -5.97 -16.09
C THR A 60 -17.71 -5.22 -15.47
N PHE A 61 -17.49 -4.51 -14.36
CA PHE A 61 -18.57 -3.85 -13.60
C PHE A 61 -18.39 -2.33 -13.45
N GLY A 62 -17.23 -1.77 -13.84
CA GLY A 62 -16.96 -0.33 -13.74
C GLY A 62 -16.75 0.18 -12.31
N PHE A 63 -16.60 -0.71 -11.32
CA PHE A 63 -16.28 -0.32 -9.96
C PHE A 63 -14.86 0.24 -9.89
N VAL A 64 -14.70 1.34 -9.18
CA VAL A 64 -13.40 1.98 -8.94
C VAL A 64 -13.10 1.93 -7.46
N ASP A 65 -11.93 1.39 -7.13
CA ASP A 65 -11.40 1.35 -5.77
C ASP A 65 -10.17 2.24 -5.67
N ASP A 66 -10.12 3.02 -4.59
CA ASP A 66 -9.04 3.91 -4.24
C ASP A 66 -8.06 3.20 -3.30
N VAL A 67 -6.78 3.15 -3.66
CA VAL A 67 -5.73 2.58 -2.82
C VAL A 67 -4.63 3.61 -2.59
N GLU A 68 -4.41 3.95 -1.33
CA GLU A 68 -3.49 5.00 -0.91
C GLU A 68 -2.41 4.42 -0.01
N PHE A 69 -1.20 4.93 -0.16
CA PHE A 69 -0.03 4.54 0.63
C PHE A 69 0.70 5.78 1.13
N PHE A 70 0.95 5.82 2.42
CA PHE A 70 1.66 6.90 3.09
C PHE A 70 2.94 6.37 3.74
N PHE A 71 4.05 7.06 3.49
CA PHE A 71 5.36 6.73 4.03
C PHE A 71 5.76 7.79 5.06
N PRO A 72 5.56 7.55 6.37
CA PRO A 72 6.00 8.47 7.41
C PRO A 72 7.47 8.86 7.23
N GLU A 73 7.79 10.13 7.50
CA GLU A 73 9.16 10.61 7.37
C GLU A 73 10.09 9.85 8.31
N ARG A 74 11.22 9.39 7.74
CA ARG A 74 12.22 8.65 8.51
C ARG A 74 13.24 9.60 9.12
N THR A 75 13.44 9.48 10.42
CA THR A 75 14.45 10.25 11.16
C THR A 75 15.78 9.49 11.18
N THR A 76 16.89 10.22 11.19
CA THR A 76 18.24 9.66 11.31
C THR A 76 18.95 10.20 12.55
N ASP A 77 19.96 9.49 13.04
CA ASP A 77 20.95 10.03 13.97
C ASP A 77 21.98 10.92 13.24
N GLU A 78 22.98 11.42 13.97
CA GLU A 78 24.04 12.30 13.44
C GLU A 78 24.93 11.56 12.43
N GLU A 79 25.05 10.25 12.55
CA GLU A 79 25.79 9.36 11.67
C GLU A 79 25.00 8.96 10.42
N GLY A 80 23.73 9.38 10.29
CA GLY A 80 22.86 9.11 9.15
C GLY A 80 22.14 7.76 9.21
N ASN A 81 22.17 7.04 10.33
CA ASN A 81 21.42 5.81 10.51
C ASN A 81 19.97 6.12 10.85
N TYR A 82 19.04 5.38 10.24
CA TYR A 82 17.63 5.55 10.53
C TYR A 82 17.26 5.13 11.97
N THR A 83 16.65 6.05 12.71
CA THR A 83 16.18 5.85 14.09
C THR A 83 14.68 5.53 14.16
N SER A 84 13.89 6.00 13.19
CA SER A 84 12.47 5.65 13.09
C SER A 84 12.24 4.41 12.20
N PRO A 85 11.14 3.68 12.42
CA PRO A 85 10.90 2.43 11.71
C PRO A 85 10.55 2.67 10.24
N PRO A 86 10.95 1.75 9.33
CA PRO A 86 10.62 1.82 7.91
C PRO A 86 9.18 1.37 7.66
N VAL A 87 8.21 2.20 8.04
CA VAL A 87 6.78 1.87 7.97
C VAL A 87 6.16 2.47 6.70
N VAL A 88 5.16 1.78 6.16
CA VAL A 88 4.17 2.33 5.24
C VAL A 88 2.78 2.05 5.80
N GLU A 89 1.96 3.08 5.82
CA GLU A 89 0.53 3.00 6.12
C GLU A 89 -0.23 2.93 4.80
N TYR A 90 -1.39 2.29 4.81
CA TYR A 90 -2.21 2.21 3.61
C TYR A 90 -3.70 2.22 3.92
N ARG A 91 -4.46 2.63 2.92
CA ARG A 91 -5.92 2.65 2.92
C ARG A 91 -6.42 2.08 1.60
N SER A 92 -7.45 1.24 1.64
CA SER A 92 -8.15 0.74 0.46
C SER A 92 -9.64 0.95 0.66
N ALA A 93 -10.27 1.76 -0.17
CA ALA A 93 -11.68 2.12 -0.07
C ALA A 93 -12.36 1.99 -1.44
N SER A 94 -13.57 1.40 -1.46
CA SER A 94 -14.37 1.39 -2.70
C SER A 94 -15.17 2.68 -2.83
N ARG A 95 -15.32 3.22 -4.05
CA ARG A 95 -16.17 4.40 -4.29
C ARG A 95 -17.66 4.07 -4.27
N VAL A 96 -18.03 2.81 -4.48
CA VAL A 96 -19.42 2.36 -4.58
C VAL A 96 -19.75 1.41 -3.42
N GLY A 97 -19.89 1.96 -2.22
CA GLY A 97 -20.43 1.27 -1.05
C GLY A 97 -19.62 0.07 -0.53
N ASP A 98 -19.91 -0.31 0.70
CA ASP A 98 -19.21 -1.35 1.47
C ASP A 98 -19.65 -2.79 1.10
N SER A 99 -19.99 -3.04 -0.18
CA SER A 99 -20.42 -4.36 -0.65
C SER A 99 -19.21 -5.26 -0.90
N ASP A 100 -18.78 -5.87 0.19
CA ASP A 100 -17.57 -6.62 0.40
C ASP A 100 -17.54 -7.96 -0.39
N PHE A 101 -17.02 -7.94 -1.62
CA PHE A 101 -16.67 -9.14 -2.40
C PHE A 101 -15.24 -9.64 -2.13
N ASP A 102 -14.62 -9.23 -1.01
CA ASP A 102 -13.24 -9.60 -0.65
C ASP A 102 -12.18 -9.08 -1.65
N VAL A 103 -12.56 -8.28 -2.66
CA VAL A 103 -11.68 -7.79 -3.74
C VAL A 103 -10.57 -6.90 -3.19
N ASN A 104 -10.92 -5.94 -2.32
CA ASN A 104 -9.96 -5.08 -1.64
C ASN A 104 -8.93 -5.91 -0.85
N ARG A 105 -9.40 -6.92 -0.09
CA ARG A 105 -8.54 -7.81 0.69
C ARG A 105 -7.65 -8.67 -0.21
N LYS A 106 -8.16 -9.21 -1.32
CA LYS A 106 -7.37 -9.94 -2.31
C LYS A 106 -6.28 -9.08 -2.94
N ARG A 107 -6.58 -7.81 -3.25
CA ARG A 107 -5.62 -6.86 -3.81
C ARG A 107 -4.50 -6.54 -2.84
N ILE A 108 -4.84 -6.12 -1.63
CA ILE A 108 -3.86 -5.88 -0.56
C ILE A 108 -3.03 -7.13 -0.28
N LYS A 109 -3.64 -8.32 -0.30
CA LYS A 109 -2.93 -9.59 -0.18
C LYS A 109 -1.96 -9.85 -1.34
N ALA A 110 -2.36 -9.59 -2.59
CA ALA A 110 -1.51 -9.79 -3.76
C ALA A 110 -0.29 -8.86 -3.71
N LEU A 111 -0.49 -7.57 -3.44
CA LEU A 111 0.59 -6.60 -3.25
C LEU A 111 1.53 -7.04 -2.11
N ARG A 112 0.98 -7.45 -0.97
CA ARG A 112 1.77 -7.94 0.16
C ARG A 112 2.63 -9.14 -0.23
N LEU A 113 2.09 -10.13 -0.95
CA LEU A 113 2.83 -11.32 -1.37
C LEU A 113 3.98 -10.97 -2.32
N GLU A 114 3.78 -10.02 -3.22
CA GLU A 114 4.85 -9.55 -4.12
C GLU A 114 5.95 -8.81 -3.33
N LEU A 115 5.56 -7.90 -2.45
CA LEU A 115 6.49 -7.13 -1.63
C LEU A 115 7.24 -8.00 -0.60
N GLN A 116 6.63 -9.07 -0.10
CA GLN A 116 7.29 -10.04 0.78
C GLN A 116 8.50 -10.70 0.12
N LYS A 117 8.49 -10.92 -1.20
CA LYS A 117 9.65 -11.42 -1.95
C LYS A 117 10.83 -10.44 -1.89
N LYS A 118 10.54 -9.15 -1.73
CA LYS A 118 11.51 -8.06 -1.60
C LYS A 118 11.87 -7.75 -0.13
N GLY A 119 11.40 -8.58 0.82
CA GLY A 119 11.72 -8.47 2.25
C GLY A 119 10.77 -7.60 3.07
N TRP A 120 9.65 -7.15 2.49
CA TRP A 120 8.61 -6.43 3.23
C TRP A 120 7.88 -7.36 4.19
N ARG A 121 7.31 -6.79 5.25
CA ARG A 121 6.60 -7.52 6.31
C ARG A 121 5.36 -6.76 6.72
N SER A 122 4.36 -7.45 7.26
CA SER A 122 3.20 -6.82 7.92
C SER A 122 3.48 -6.78 9.42
N VAL A 123 3.23 -5.65 10.06
CA VAL A 123 3.37 -5.50 11.51
C VAL A 123 2.04 -5.85 12.17
N GLY A 124 2.00 -6.96 12.91
CA GLY A 124 0.81 -7.42 13.61
C GLY A 124 0.19 -8.65 12.98
N PHE A 125 0.53 -9.81 13.54
CA PHE A 125 -0.38 -10.92 13.78
C PHE A 125 -0.21 -11.33 15.25
#